data_AF-A0A938K7E1-F1
#
_entry.id   AF-A0A938K7E1-F1
#
_cell.length_a   1.000
_cell.length_b   1.000
_cell.length_c   1.000
_cell.angle_alpha   90.00
_cell.angle_beta   90.00
_cell.angle_gamma   90.00
#
_symmetry.space_group_name_H-M   'P 1'
#
loop_
_entity.id
_entity.type
_entity.pdbx_description
1 polymer ?
#
loop_
_entity_poly.entity_id
_entity_poly.type
_entity_poly.pdbx_seq_one_letter_code
_entity_poly.pdbx_strand_id
1 'polypeptide(L)'
;MSQRVTSLRPLSLTIESDRTVEGGGFVVRRPFPTARVSHIDPFLLLDEMGPVEYAPQKAIGAPEHPHRGFETVTYLMHGAMEHRDTTGAVATIRPGGVQWMTAGSGVIHSELPTDDFLRSGGRMHGFQLWVNLPANAKMIPPRYQGFDANELRRVQLPSGGEVRVVAGTVMGVTGAVQTTSPMTYAHVVMRAGEEVTWEPADGHTALVHVFDGELSANGHAGRSGQMLVFERSSG
;
A
#
# COMPACT_ATOMS: atom_id res chain seq x y z
N MET A 1 14.96 -33.68 -8.77
CA MET A 1 14.66 -32.25 -8.62
C MET A 1 13.55 -31.93 -9.60
N SER A 2 12.31 -31.79 -9.13
CA SER A 2 11.19 -31.46 -10.01
C SER A 2 11.35 -30.01 -10.45
N GLN A 3 11.50 -29.78 -11.75
CA GLN A 3 11.38 -28.44 -12.32
C GLN A 3 9.94 -28.01 -12.05
N ARG A 4 9.73 -27.06 -11.12
CA ARG A 4 8.45 -26.37 -11.00
C ARG A 4 8.19 -25.71 -12.35
N VAL A 5 7.20 -26.22 -13.09
CA VAL A 5 6.62 -25.47 -14.20
C VAL A 5 5.94 -24.27 -13.55
N THR A 6 6.58 -23.11 -13.62
CA THR A 6 5.98 -21.85 -13.18
C THR A 6 5.13 -21.33 -14.33
N SER A 7 3.83 -21.70 -14.34
CA SER A 7 2.89 -21.00 -15.21
C SER A 7 2.65 -19.59 -14.68
N LEU A 8 2.58 -18.62 -15.59
CA LEU A 8 2.22 -17.26 -15.23
C LEU A 8 0.73 -17.21 -14.86
N ARG A 9 0.39 -16.53 -13.76
CA ARG A 9 -1.01 -16.35 -13.38
C ARG A 9 -1.72 -15.52 -14.46
N PRO A 10 -2.85 -16.00 -14.99
CA PRO A 10 -3.61 -15.23 -15.98
C PRO A 10 -4.22 -13.99 -15.35
N LEU A 11 -4.39 -12.93 -16.16
CA LEU A 11 -5.12 -11.75 -15.76
C LEU A 11 -6.61 -12.10 -15.63
N SER A 12 -7.18 -11.81 -14.46
CA SER A 12 -8.61 -11.99 -14.19
C SER A 12 -9.41 -10.75 -14.63
N LEU A 13 -8.97 -9.56 -14.20
CA LEU A 13 -9.61 -8.30 -14.60
C LEU A 13 -8.67 -7.10 -14.47
N THR A 14 -9.00 -6.00 -15.15
CA THR A 14 -8.38 -4.69 -14.97
C THR A 14 -9.38 -3.71 -14.40
N ILE A 15 -9.00 -2.99 -13.34
CA ILE A 15 -9.80 -1.96 -12.69
C ILE A 15 -9.23 -0.59 -13.04
N GLU A 16 -10.08 0.32 -13.48
CA GLU A 16 -9.76 1.75 -13.54
C GLU A 16 -10.07 2.37 -12.17
N SER A 17 -9.12 3.11 -11.61
CA SER A 17 -9.32 3.79 -10.33
C SER A 17 -10.28 4.96 -10.47
N ASP A 18 -11.30 4.99 -9.61
CA ASP A 18 -12.20 6.13 -9.46
C ASP A 18 -11.54 7.24 -8.66
N ARG A 19 -12.00 8.48 -8.82
CA ARG A 19 -11.63 9.59 -7.94
C ARG A 19 -12.72 9.81 -6.89
N THR A 20 -12.31 9.91 -5.64
CA THR A 20 -13.21 10.22 -4.52
C THR A 20 -12.49 11.11 -3.49
N VAL A 21 -13.21 11.52 -2.44
CA VAL A 21 -12.72 12.38 -1.38
C VAL A 21 -12.72 11.62 -0.06
N GLU A 22 -11.69 11.80 0.75
CA GLU A 22 -11.51 11.15 2.07
C GLU A 22 -11.09 12.15 3.16
N GLY A 23 -11.26 11.73 4.42
CA GLY A 23 -10.83 12.47 5.61
C GLY A 23 -11.33 13.91 5.65
N GLY A 24 -10.42 14.86 5.82
CA GLY A 24 -10.71 16.30 5.81
C GLY A 24 -11.03 16.91 4.45
N GLY A 25 -11.12 16.09 3.38
CA GLY A 25 -11.50 16.56 2.04
C GLY A 25 -10.42 16.38 0.97
N PHE A 26 -9.43 15.51 1.15
CA PHE A 26 -8.40 15.28 0.13
C PHE A 26 -8.87 14.27 -0.92
N VAL A 27 -8.48 14.51 -2.18
CA VAL A 27 -8.84 13.63 -3.30
C VAL A 27 -7.89 12.44 -3.37
N VAL A 28 -8.46 11.24 -3.52
CA VAL A 28 -7.74 9.98 -3.72
C VAL A 28 -8.13 9.31 -5.04
N ARG A 29 -7.23 8.49 -5.60
CA ARG A 29 -7.57 7.53 -6.65
C ARG A 29 -7.75 6.14 -6.03
N ARG A 30 -8.90 5.53 -6.26
CA ARG A 30 -9.33 4.29 -5.61
C ARG A 30 -9.65 3.21 -6.64
N PRO A 31 -8.83 2.14 -6.76
CA PRO A 31 -9.21 0.97 -7.54
C PRO A 31 -10.25 0.11 -6.82
N PHE A 32 -10.27 0.07 -5.49
CA PHE A 32 -11.31 -0.60 -4.71
C PHE A 32 -11.37 -0.02 -3.28
N PRO A 33 -12.54 0.02 -2.63
CA PRO A 33 -13.86 -0.38 -3.14
C PRO A 33 -14.42 0.58 -4.21
N THR A 34 -15.13 0.05 -5.20
CA THR A 34 -15.90 0.80 -6.20
C THR A 34 -17.29 0.18 -6.33
N ALA A 35 -18.18 0.81 -7.11
CA ALA A 35 -19.48 0.23 -7.43
C ALA A 35 -19.39 -1.15 -8.13
N ARG A 36 -18.23 -1.46 -8.75
CA ARG A 36 -17.99 -2.71 -9.48
C ARG A 36 -17.25 -3.76 -8.64
N VAL A 37 -16.41 -3.32 -7.71
CA VAL A 37 -15.56 -4.20 -6.89
C VAL A 37 -15.69 -3.77 -5.43
N SER A 38 -16.40 -4.55 -4.62
CA SER A 38 -16.66 -4.18 -3.23
C SER A 38 -15.42 -4.29 -2.34
N HIS A 39 -14.56 -5.27 -2.58
CA HIS A 39 -13.26 -5.47 -1.96
C HIS A 39 -12.54 -6.61 -2.68
N ILE A 40 -11.26 -6.82 -2.39
CA ILE A 40 -10.48 -7.95 -2.90
C ILE A 40 -9.77 -8.63 -1.73
N ASP A 41 -10.45 -9.60 -1.11
CA ASP A 41 -9.96 -10.32 0.08
C ASP A 41 -8.48 -10.78 -0.07
N PRO A 42 -7.58 -10.47 0.89
CA PRO A 42 -7.85 -9.85 2.21
C PRO A 42 -7.85 -8.32 2.22
N PHE A 43 -7.72 -7.65 1.09
CA PHE A 43 -7.65 -6.19 1.00
C PHE A 43 -9.05 -5.58 0.94
N LEU A 44 -9.32 -4.65 1.84
CA LEU A 44 -10.63 -3.98 1.97
C LEU A 44 -10.69 -2.68 1.16
N LEU A 45 -9.56 -1.97 1.06
CA LEU A 45 -9.46 -0.69 0.37
C LEU A 45 -8.01 -0.45 -0.06
N LEU A 46 -7.82 0.17 -1.23
CA LEU A 46 -6.58 0.86 -1.59
C LEU A 46 -6.92 2.28 -2.06
N ASP A 47 -6.28 3.27 -1.44
CA ASP A 47 -6.28 4.65 -1.90
C ASP A 47 -4.88 5.06 -2.27
N GLU A 48 -4.75 5.69 -3.44
CA GLU A 48 -3.61 6.51 -3.79
C GLU A 48 -3.92 7.97 -3.45
N MET A 49 -3.22 8.51 -2.47
CA MET A 49 -3.27 9.90 -2.05
C MET A 49 -2.32 10.72 -2.93
N GLY A 50 -2.85 11.66 -3.70
CA GLY A 50 -2.04 12.45 -4.65
C GLY A 50 -1.70 11.70 -5.94
N PRO A 51 -0.61 12.07 -6.65
CA PRO A 51 0.30 13.18 -6.32
C PRO A 51 -0.43 14.53 -6.39
N VAL A 52 -0.20 15.39 -5.40
CA VAL A 52 -0.77 16.74 -5.31
C VAL A 52 0.24 17.70 -4.71
N GLU A 53 0.28 18.93 -5.22
CA GLU A 53 1.07 20.02 -4.65
C GLU A 53 0.20 20.86 -3.72
N TYR A 54 0.53 20.89 -2.44
CA TYR A 54 -0.14 21.75 -1.47
C TYR A 54 0.62 23.07 -1.32
N ALA A 55 -0.10 24.19 -1.36
CA ALA A 55 0.46 25.47 -0.90
C ALA A 55 0.64 25.47 0.63
N PRO A 56 1.49 26.36 1.18
CA PRO A 56 1.55 26.62 2.62
C PRO A 56 0.17 26.73 3.26
N GLN A 57 -0.03 26.04 4.39
CA GLN A 57 -1.25 25.99 5.18
C GLN A 57 -2.47 25.37 4.46
N LYS A 58 -2.25 24.66 3.35
CA LYS A 58 -3.32 24.02 2.57
C LYS A 58 -3.28 22.50 2.56
N ALA A 59 -2.27 21.88 3.16
CA ALA A 59 -2.23 20.42 3.31
C ALA A 59 -3.39 19.95 4.19
N ILE A 60 -4.03 18.86 3.77
CA ILE A 60 -5.21 18.28 4.42
C ILE A 60 -4.84 16.88 4.91
N GLY A 61 -5.37 16.47 6.06
CA GLY A 61 -5.26 15.11 6.58
C GLY A 61 -6.61 14.55 7.02
N ALA A 62 -6.58 13.44 7.74
CA ALA A 62 -7.74 12.85 8.39
C ALA A 62 -7.77 13.22 9.88
N PRO A 63 -8.79 13.96 10.36
CA PRO A 63 -8.98 14.23 11.78
C PRO A 63 -9.34 12.93 12.53
N GLU A 64 -9.60 13.02 13.84
CA GLU A 64 -9.93 11.86 14.66
C GLU A 64 -11.07 11.02 14.09
N HIS A 65 -10.83 9.72 13.87
CA HIS A 65 -11.79 8.76 13.36
C HIS A 65 -11.51 7.35 13.89
N PRO A 66 -12.52 6.45 13.98
CA PRO A 66 -12.36 5.11 14.51
C PRO A 66 -12.05 4.06 13.44
N HIS A 67 -11.27 3.04 13.81
CA HIS A 67 -11.16 1.76 13.08
C HIS A 67 -11.30 0.57 14.01
N ARG A 68 -11.75 -0.57 13.47
CA ARG A 68 -11.87 -1.84 14.20
C ARG A 68 -11.88 -3.05 13.27
N GLY A 69 -11.19 -4.13 13.66
CA GLY A 69 -11.31 -5.43 13.01
C GLY A 69 -10.49 -5.64 11.74
N PHE A 70 -9.60 -4.69 11.41
CA PHE A 70 -8.67 -4.74 10.28
C PHE A 70 -7.37 -3.97 10.61
N GLU A 71 -6.45 -3.89 9.66
CA GLU A 71 -5.21 -3.11 9.74
C GLU A 71 -5.21 -2.01 8.68
N THR A 72 -4.57 -0.88 8.97
CA THR A 72 -4.34 0.21 8.01
C THR A 72 -2.85 0.35 7.75
N VAL A 73 -2.48 0.42 6.48
CA VAL A 73 -1.10 0.58 6.03
C VAL A 73 -0.98 1.90 5.28
N THR A 74 -0.14 2.78 5.81
CA THR A 74 0.13 4.08 5.21
C THR A 74 1.56 4.05 4.66
N TYR A 75 1.74 4.30 3.37
CA TYR A 75 3.04 4.36 2.71
C TYR A 75 3.22 5.70 2.00
N LEU A 76 4.18 6.52 2.40
CA LEU A 76 4.43 7.82 1.78
C LEU A 76 5.59 7.78 0.82
N MET A 77 5.44 8.38 -0.35
CA MET A 77 6.52 8.64 -1.29
C MET A 77 6.99 10.09 -1.23
N HIS A 78 6.07 11.03 -0.94
CA HIS A 78 6.34 12.45 -0.74
C HIS A 78 5.45 13.00 0.37
N GLY A 79 5.88 14.10 0.99
CA GLY A 79 5.18 14.73 2.11
C GLY A 79 5.52 14.07 3.45
N ALA A 80 4.88 14.56 4.51
CA ALA A 80 5.03 13.99 5.85
C ALA A 80 3.71 14.07 6.61
N MET A 81 3.37 13.01 7.34
CA MET A 81 2.16 12.93 8.16
C MET A 81 2.52 12.51 9.58
N GLU A 82 1.78 13.02 10.55
CA GLU A 82 1.82 12.61 11.95
C GLU A 82 0.58 11.78 12.26
N HIS A 83 0.81 10.62 12.85
CA HIS A 83 -0.20 9.75 13.44
C HIS A 83 -0.25 9.96 14.95
N ARG A 84 -1.47 10.03 15.49
CA ARG A 84 -1.73 10.01 16.93
C ARG A 84 -2.94 9.14 17.21
N ASP A 85 -2.87 8.27 18.22
CA ASP A 85 -3.99 7.41 18.58
C ASP A 85 -4.28 7.32 20.08
N THR A 86 -5.44 6.72 20.40
CA THR A 86 -5.92 6.52 21.78
C THR A 86 -5.14 5.51 22.60
N THR A 87 -4.19 4.77 22.02
CA THR A 87 -3.24 3.96 22.79
C THR A 87 -2.06 4.79 23.32
N GLY A 88 -1.96 6.04 22.87
CA GLY A 88 -0.87 6.95 23.18
C GLY A 88 0.28 6.87 22.15
N ALA A 89 0.13 6.10 21.08
CA ALA A 89 1.15 6.05 20.04
C ALA A 89 1.15 7.36 19.25
N VAL A 90 2.35 7.90 19.04
CA VAL A 90 2.60 9.08 18.22
C VAL A 90 3.76 8.76 17.29
N ALA A 91 3.58 8.98 16.00
CA ALA A 91 4.62 8.69 15.02
C ALA A 91 4.56 9.66 13.84
N THR A 92 5.71 9.91 13.22
CA THR A 92 5.79 10.68 11.98
C THR A 92 6.18 9.78 10.83
N ILE A 93 5.33 9.74 9.81
CA ILE A 93 5.59 9.04 8.55
C ILE A 93 6.25 10.04 7.60
N ARG A 94 7.44 9.69 7.10
CA ARG A 94 8.23 10.50 6.17
C ARG A 94 8.32 9.85 4.79
N PRO A 95 8.84 10.55 3.76
CA PRO A 95 9.03 9.98 2.44
C PRO A 95 9.80 8.67 2.46
N GLY A 96 9.24 7.64 1.84
CA GLY A 96 9.71 6.26 1.82
C GLY A 96 9.38 5.45 3.07
N GLY A 97 8.75 6.06 4.09
CA GLY A 97 8.38 5.39 5.34
C GLY A 97 7.02 4.70 5.27
N VAL A 98 6.84 3.74 6.17
CA VAL A 98 5.62 2.93 6.32
C VAL A 98 5.11 3.04 7.75
N GLN A 99 3.80 3.20 7.88
CA GLN A 99 3.04 2.84 9.07
C GLN A 99 2.20 1.61 8.77
N TRP A 100 2.22 0.64 9.68
CA TRP A 100 1.33 -0.52 9.67
C TRP A 100 0.64 -0.61 11.03
N MET A 101 -0.59 -0.09 11.10
CA MET A 101 -1.40 -0.05 12.31
C MET A 101 -2.41 -1.18 12.29
N THR A 102 -2.34 -2.05 13.29
CA THR A 102 -3.38 -3.03 13.58
C THR A 102 -4.45 -2.34 14.43
N ALA A 103 -5.66 -2.14 13.91
CA ALA A 103 -6.76 -1.55 14.70
C ALA A 103 -7.38 -2.56 15.68
N GLY A 104 -7.48 -3.83 15.27
CA GLY A 104 -7.90 -4.93 16.15
C GLY A 104 -9.21 -4.63 16.89
N SER A 105 -9.19 -4.73 18.22
CA SER A 105 -10.34 -4.50 19.10
C SER A 105 -10.93 -3.08 19.02
N GLY A 106 -10.18 -2.11 18.51
CA GLY A 106 -10.64 -0.76 18.22
C GLY A 106 -9.59 0.30 18.56
N VAL A 107 -9.47 1.31 17.70
CA VAL A 107 -8.60 2.48 17.92
C VAL A 107 -9.28 3.73 17.36
N ILE A 108 -9.16 4.87 18.05
CA ILE A 108 -9.44 6.19 17.46
C ILE A 108 -8.09 6.84 17.19
N HIS A 109 -7.92 7.38 15.99
CA HIS A 109 -6.66 8.01 15.60
C HIS A 109 -6.86 9.16 14.62
N SER A 110 -5.81 9.95 14.41
CA SER A 110 -5.73 10.99 13.40
C SER A 110 -4.47 10.81 12.55
N GLU A 111 -4.54 11.23 11.29
CA GLU A 111 -3.44 11.22 10.32
C GLU A 111 -3.35 12.61 9.69
N LEU A 112 -2.56 13.50 10.30
CA LEU A 112 -2.51 14.91 9.92
C LEU A 112 -1.17 15.25 9.26
N PRO A 113 -1.09 16.24 8.36
CA PRO A 113 0.19 16.83 7.96
C PRO A 113 1.03 17.20 9.18
N THR A 114 2.35 16.97 9.14
CA THR A 114 3.22 17.50 10.19
C THR A 114 3.19 19.02 10.21
N ASP A 115 3.44 19.66 11.36
CA ASP A 115 3.46 21.13 11.47
C ASP A 115 4.39 21.79 10.45
N ASP A 116 5.54 21.16 10.19
CA ASP A 116 6.51 21.63 9.20
C ASP A 116 5.97 21.53 7.77
N PHE A 117 5.38 20.39 7.40
CA PHE A 117 4.80 20.21 6.07
C PHE A 117 3.56 21.09 5.87
N LEU A 118 2.73 21.24 6.90
CA LEU A 118 1.60 22.16 6.88
C LEU A 118 2.07 23.60 6.66
N ARG A 119 3.17 24.02 7.30
CA ARG A 119 3.72 25.36 7.14
C ARG A 119 4.38 25.59 5.79
N SER A 120 5.12 24.63 5.26
CA SER A 120 5.84 24.79 3.99
C SER A 120 4.99 24.49 2.76
N GLY A 121 3.96 23.66 2.89
CA GLY A 121 3.37 22.98 1.75
C GLY A 121 4.37 22.03 1.07
N GLY A 122 4.06 21.66 -0.17
CA GLY A 122 4.87 20.79 -1.01
C GLY A 122 4.08 19.60 -1.55
N ARG A 123 4.80 18.70 -2.21
CA ARG A 123 4.23 17.49 -2.81
C ARG A 123 3.82 16.49 -1.75
N MET A 124 2.57 16.03 -1.81
CA MET A 124 2.06 14.85 -1.11
C MET A 124 1.79 13.74 -2.12
N HIS A 125 2.33 12.55 -1.87
CA HIS A 125 2.00 11.35 -2.64
C HIS A 125 2.23 10.12 -1.78
N GLY A 126 1.21 9.27 -1.64
CA GLY A 126 1.31 8.05 -0.85
C GLY A 126 0.10 7.14 -1.05
N PHE A 127 0.01 6.10 -0.23
CA PHE A 127 -1.03 5.08 -0.31
C PHE A 127 -1.57 4.72 1.05
N GLN A 128 -2.88 4.50 1.12
CA GLN A 128 -3.57 3.89 2.25
C GLN A 128 -4.11 2.54 1.80
N LEU A 129 -3.70 1.45 2.45
CA LEU A 129 -4.21 0.10 2.21
C LEU A 129 -4.88 -0.42 3.48
N TRP A 130 -6.10 -0.93 3.37
CA TRP A 130 -6.76 -1.62 4.48
C TRP A 130 -6.69 -3.12 4.29
N VAL A 131 -6.22 -3.82 5.31
CA VAL A 131 -6.03 -5.28 5.29
C VAL A 131 -6.92 -5.93 6.34
N ASN A 132 -7.83 -6.78 5.89
CA ASN A 132 -8.76 -7.49 6.76
C ASN A 132 -8.01 -8.42 7.72
N LEU A 133 -8.41 -8.40 9.00
CA LEU A 133 -7.93 -9.40 9.96
C LEU A 133 -8.76 -10.68 9.87
N PRO A 134 -8.15 -11.87 9.99
CA PRO A 134 -8.90 -13.11 10.11
C PRO A 134 -9.79 -13.08 11.37
N ALA A 135 -10.87 -13.87 11.37
CA ALA A 135 -11.91 -13.81 12.40
C ALA A 135 -11.36 -13.92 13.84
N ASN A 136 -10.39 -14.81 14.06
CA ASN A 136 -9.72 -15.02 15.36
C ASN A 136 -8.80 -13.86 15.78
N ALA A 137 -8.43 -12.97 14.86
CA ALA A 137 -7.56 -11.83 15.12
C ALA A 137 -8.29 -10.49 15.19
N LYS A 138 -9.59 -10.42 14.85
CA LYS A 138 -10.34 -9.16 14.81
C LYS A 138 -10.41 -8.39 16.14
N MET A 139 -10.16 -9.07 17.25
CA MET A 139 -10.27 -8.51 18.60
C MET A 139 -8.93 -8.47 19.36
N ILE A 140 -7.80 -8.65 18.67
CA ILE A 140 -6.48 -8.47 19.30
C ILE A 140 -6.28 -7.00 19.71
N PRO A 141 -5.43 -6.71 20.70
CA PRO A 141 -5.10 -5.32 21.05
C PRO A 141 -4.57 -4.53 19.85
N PRO A 142 -4.86 -3.22 19.74
CA PRO A 142 -4.26 -2.39 18.71
C PRO A 142 -2.74 -2.40 18.82
N ARG A 143 -2.06 -2.32 17.67
CA ARG A 143 -0.60 -2.34 17.59
C ARG A 143 -0.13 -1.40 16.50
N TYR A 144 1.01 -0.74 16.74
CA TYR A 144 1.67 0.11 15.77
C TYR A 144 3.02 -0.51 15.34
N GLN A 145 3.31 -0.49 14.04
CA GLN A 145 4.64 -0.74 13.48
C GLN A 145 4.98 0.42 12.53
N GLY A 146 6.12 1.08 12.74
CA GLY A 146 6.59 2.16 11.88
C GLY A 146 8.02 1.90 11.43
N PHE A 147 8.31 2.23 10.18
CA PHE A 147 9.63 2.07 9.59
C PHE A 147 9.96 3.29 8.72
N ASP A 148 11.11 3.88 8.96
CA ASP A 148 11.69 4.88 8.08
C ASP A 148 12.23 4.23 6.79
N ALA A 149 12.45 5.06 5.77
CA ALA A 149 12.83 4.58 4.44
C ALA A 149 14.13 3.74 4.44
N ASN A 150 15.08 4.04 5.33
CA ASN A 150 16.35 3.32 5.47
C ASN A 150 16.22 1.99 6.23
N GLU A 151 15.10 1.74 6.91
CA GLU A 151 14.82 0.49 7.61
C GLU A 151 14.14 -0.54 6.70
N LEU A 152 13.51 -0.08 5.61
CA LEU A 152 12.92 -0.96 4.60
C LEU A 152 13.98 -1.66 3.75
N ARG A 153 13.77 -2.95 3.51
CA ARG A 153 14.66 -3.76 2.67
C ARG A 153 14.42 -3.48 1.18
N ARG A 154 15.51 -3.52 0.41
CA ARG A 154 15.51 -3.10 -0.99
C ARG A 154 16.28 -4.09 -1.86
N VAL A 155 15.83 -4.26 -3.11
CA VAL A 155 16.55 -4.95 -4.17
C VAL A 155 16.81 -3.94 -5.28
N GLN A 156 18.07 -3.76 -5.65
CA GLN A 156 18.46 -2.92 -6.77
C GLN A 156 18.30 -3.70 -8.08
N LEU A 157 17.65 -3.10 -9.07
CA LEU A 157 17.53 -3.66 -10.42
C LEU A 157 18.70 -3.19 -11.31
N PRO A 158 19.05 -3.97 -12.36
CA PRO A 158 20.31 -3.76 -13.11
C PRO A 158 20.47 -2.39 -13.78
N SER A 159 19.38 -1.75 -14.18
CA SER A 159 19.36 -0.46 -14.88
C SER A 159 19.00 0.71 -13.96
N GLY A 160 19.00 0.50 -12.64
CA GLY A 160 18.75 1.55 -11.66
C GLY A 160 17.32 1.62 -11.12
N GLY A 161 16.44 0.69 -11.49
CA GLY A 161 15.17 0.49 -10.79
C GLY A 161 15.36 -0.11 -9.39
N GLU A 162 14.33 -0.13 -8.57
CA GLU A 162 14.39 -0.61 -7.19
C GLU A 162 13.08 -1.28 -6.78
N VAL A 163 13.18 -2.38 -6.04
CA VAL A 163 12.06 -3.01 -5.32
C VAL A 163 12.23 -2.72 -3.84
N ARG A 164 11.29 -1.99 -3.22
CA ARG A 164 11.19 -1.83 -1.77
C ARG A 164 10.21 -2.86 -1.22
N VAL A 165 10.68 -3.76 -0.38
CA VAL A 165 9.85 -4.82 0.22
C VAL A 165 9.36 -4.37 1.59
N VAL A 166 8.07 -4.07 1.70
CA VAL A 166 7.43 -3.63 2.95
C VAL A 166 7.11 -4.84 3.82
N ALA A 167 6.42 -5.83 3.25
CA ALA A 167 6.00 -7.07 3.89
C ALA A 167 6.16 -8.26 2.94
N GLY A 168 6.32 -9.47 3.49
CA GLY A 168 6.52 -10.69 2.70
C GLY A 168 7.89 -10.77 2.03
N THR A 169 8.04 -11.60 1.00
CA THR A 169 9.31 -11.82 0.30
C THR A 169 9.15 -11.57 -1.20
N VAL A 170 10.05 -10.76 -1.77
CA VAL A 170 10.16 -10.51 -3.22
C VAL A 170 11.62 -10.64 -3.61
N MET A 171 11.92 -11.38 -4.68
CA MET A 171 13.29 -11.61 -5.17
C MET A 171 14.27 -12.07 -4.06
N GLY A 172 13.79 -12.93 -3.16
CA GLY A 172 14.59 -13.46 -2.03
C GLY A 172 14.81 -12.49 -0.87
N VAL A 173 14.30 -11.26 -0.94
CA VAL A 173 14.40 -10.27 0.13
C VAL A 173 13.09 -10.17 0.90
N THR A 174 13.17 -10.28 2.23
CA THR A 174 12.02 -10.23 3.14
C THR A 174 11.86 -8.84 3.77
N GLY A 175 10.63 -8.31 3.75
CA GLY A 175 10.27 -7.03 4.32
C GLY A 175 10.33 -7.00 5.86
N ALA A 176 10.32 -5.79 6.43
CA ALA A 176 10.48 -5.59 7.87
C ALA A 176 9.17 -5.74 8.66
N VAL A 177 8.03 -5.52 8.02
CA VAL A 177 6.72 -5.58 8.66
C VAL A 177 6.35 -7.02 9.03
N GLN A 178 5.87 -7.20 10.26
CA GLN A 178 5.21 -8.42 10.70
C GLN A 178 3.72 -8.37 10.40
N THR A 179 3.22 -9.35 9.65
CA THR A 179 1.81 -9.42 9.21
C THR A 179 1.03 -10.44 10.02
N THR A 180 -0.28 -10.24 10.17
CA THR A 180 -1.16 -11.17 10.91
C THR A 180 -1.63 -12.36 10.06
N SER A 181 -1.50 -12.25 8.74
CA SER A 181 -1.68 -13.34 7.77
C SER A 181 -0.57 -13.31 6.72
N PRO A 182 -0.26 -14.43 6.04
CA PRO A 182 0.74 -14.45 4.99
C PRO A 182 0.38 -13.49 3.84
N MET A 183 1.23 -12.52 3.55
CA MET A 183 1.01 -11.56 2.47
C MET A 183 2.33 -10.97 1.97
N THR A 184 2.28 -10.27 0.85
CA THR A 184 3.40 -9.51 0.29
C THR A 184 2.94 -8.12 -0.10
N TYR A 185 3.73 -7.11 0.24
CA TYR A 185 3.54 -5.74 -0.21
C TYR A 185 4.91 -5.16 -0.57
N ALA A 186 5.07 -4.77 -1.83
CA ALA A 186 6.26 -4.11 -2.32
C ALA A 186 5.92 -2.89 -3.19
N HIS A 187 6.78 -1.89 -3.17
CA HIS A 187 6.81 -0.79 -4.12
C HIS A 187 7.92 -1.06 -5.14
N VAL A 188 7.57 -1.09 -6.41
CA VAL A 188 8.49 -1.38 -7.51
C VAL A 188 8.64 -0.14 -8.40
N VAL A 189 9.87 0.28 -8.64
CA VAL A 189 10.23 1.27 -9.67
C VAL A 189 11.10 0.55 -10.70
N MET A 190 10.70 0.57 -11.96
CA MET A 190 11.45 -0.06 -13.06
C MET A 190 11.86 0.98 -14.11
N ARG A 191 12.99 0.74 -14.74
CA ARG A 191 13.39 1.35 -16.01
C ARG A 191 12.92 0.48 -17.16
N ALA A 192 12.83 1.07 -18.35
CA ALA A 192 12.46 0.35 -19.55
C ALA A 192 13.38 -0.86 -19.77
N GLY A 193 12.79 -2.04 -20.01
CA GLY A 193 13.51 -3.29 -20.20
C GLY A 193 13.93 -4.02 -18.91
N GLU A 194 13.67 -3.46 -17.73
CA GLU A 194 13.81 -4.20 -16.48
C GLU A 194 12.61 -5.13 -16.23
N GLU A 195 12.88 -6.25 -15.56
CA GLU A 195 11.88 -7.23 -15.19
C GLU A 195 11.98 -7.53 -13.70
N VAL A 196 10.83 -7.80 -13.08
CA VAL A 196 10.71 -8.23 -11.69
C VAL A 196 9.86 -9.49 -11.64
N THR A 197 10.44 -10.56 -11.09
CA THR A 197 9.72 -11.81 -10.84
C THR A 197 9.25 -11.85 -9.39
N TRP A 198 7.94 -12.04 -9.22
CA TRP A 198 7.31 -12.28 -7.93
C TRP A 198 6.54 -13.60 -7.99
N GLU A 199 6.81 -14.47 -7.02
CA GLU A 199 6.16 -15.78 -6.89
C GLU A 199 5.20 -15.78 -5.69
N PRO A 200 3.97 -15.25 -5.84
CA PRO A 200 2.97 -15.34 -4.79
C PRO A 200 2.63 -16.81 -4.50
N ALA A 201 2.47 -17.14 -3.22
CA ALA A 201 2.06 -18.48 -2.79
C ALA A 201 0.70 -18.84 -3.41
N ASP A 202 0.53 -20.13 -3.72
CA ASP A 202 -0.70 -20.63 -4.34
C ASP A 202 -1.95 -20.28 -3.50
N GLY A 203 -3.02 -19.88 -4.17
CA GLY A 203 -4.25 -19.39 -3.54
C GLY A 203 -4.21 -17.94 -3.03
N HIS A 204 -3.04 -17.27 -3.00
CA HIS A 204 -2.98 -15.85 -2.62
C HIS A 204 -3.62 -14.96 -3.68
N THR A 205 -4.31 -13.91 -3.24
CA THR A 205 -4.69 -12.78 -4.10
C THR A 205 -3.43 -12.09 -4.65
N ALA A 206 -3.41 -11.77 -5.94
CA ALA A 206 -2.29 -11.14 -6.62
C ALA A 206 -2.74 -9.88 -7.39
N LEU A 207 -2.18 -8.73 -7.02
CA LEU A 207 -2.58 -7.40 -7.50
C LEU A 207 -1.35 -6.60 -7.92
N VAL A 208 -1.46 -5.84 -9.01
CA VAL A 208 -0.47 -4.85 -9.43
C VAL A 208 -1.19 -3.53 -9.66
N HIS A 209 -0.96 -2.54 -8.80
CA HIS A 209 -1.45 -1.17 -8.97
C HIS A 209 -0.39 -0.33 -9.69
N VAL A 210 -0.72 0.18 -10.87
CA VAL A 210 0.15 1.07 -11.63
C VAL A 210 -0.25 2.51 -11.31
N PHE A 211 0.63 3.22 -10.61
CA PHE A 211 0.38 4.62 -10.21
C PHE A 211 1.18 5.62 -11.06
N ASP A 212 2.27 5.19 -11.69
CA ASP A 212 3.07 6.00 -12.61
C ASP A 212 3.56 5.17 -13.80
N GLY A 213 3.65 5.80 -14.97
CA GLY A 213 4.08 5.15 -16.20
C GLY A 213 3.18 4.00 -16.69
N GLU A 214 3.82 3.00 -17.29
CA GLU A 214 3.21 1.81 -17.85
C GLU A 214 4.11 0.58 -17.66
N LEU A 215 3.51 -0.60 -17.69
CA LEU A 215 4.20 -1.88 -17.62
C LEU A 215 3.47 -2.96 -18.41
N SER A 216 4.16 -4.08 -18.66
CA SER A 216 3.54 -5.34 -19.06
C SER A 216 3.70 -6.34 -17.92
N ALA A 217 2.59 -6.93 -17.46
CA ALA A 217 2.58 -7.98 -16.46
C ALA A 217 1.95 -9.24 -17.06
N ASN A 218 2.74 -10.31 -17.17
CA ASN A 218 2.35 -11.57 -17.80
C ASN A 218 1.78 -11.40 -19.22
N GLY A 219 2.31 -10.46 -19.99
CA GLY A 219 1.84 -10.15 -21.35
C GLY A 219 0.65 -9.19 -21.42
N HIS A 220 0.14 -8.71 -20.28
CA HIS A 220 -0.96 -7.75 -20.22
C HIS A 220 -0.44 -6.35 -19.90
N ALA A 221 -0.83 -5.37 -20.71
CA ALA A 221 -0.47 -3.97 -20.48
C ALA A 221 -1.24 -3.39 -19.27
N GLY A 222 -0.56 -2.60 -18.45
CA GLY A 222 -1.16 -1.76 -17.41
C GLY A 222 -0.55 -0.36 -17.46
N ARG A 223 -1.36 0.67 -17.20
CA ARG A 223 -0.93 2.07 -17.16
C ARG A 223 -1.35 2.78 -15.87
N SER A 224 -0.75 3.93 -15.58
CA SER A 224 -1.09 4.77 -14.43
C SER A 224 -2.60 4.95 -14.25
N GLY A 225 -3.06 4.70 -13.02
CA GLY A 225 -4.48 4.71 -12.63
C GLY A 225 -5.19 3.38 -12.78
N GLN A 226 -4.50 2.31 -13.22
CA GLN A 226 -5.09 0.97 -13.32
C GLN A 226 -4.55 0.01 -12.27
N MET A 227 -5.42 -0.90 -11.84
CA MET A 227 -5.04 -2.11 -11.11
C MET A 227 -5.27 -3.35 -11.97
N LEU A 228 -4.22 -4.15 -12.13
CA LEU A 228 -4.28 -5.49 -12.71
C LEU A 228 -4.54 -6.50 -11.59
N VAL A 229 -5.58 -7.32 -11.75
CA VAL A 229 -5.92 -8.40 -10.82
C VAL A 229 -5.67 -9.73 -11.52
N PHE A 230 -4.87 -10.58 -10.90
CA PHE A 230 -4.53 -11.90 -11.43
C PHE A 230 -5.31 -12.99 -10.68
N GLU A 231 -5.49 -14.13 -11.34
CA GLU A 231 -6.05 -15.31 -10.69
C GLU A 231 -5.22 -15.73 -9.46
N ARG A 232 -5.89 -16.36 -8.49
CA ARG A 232 -5.27 -16.76 -7.21
C ARG A 232 -4.29 -17.94 -7.35
N SER A 233 -4.39 -18.68 -8.44
CA SER A 233 -3.50 -19.78 -8.81
C SER A 233 -3.16 -19.70 -10.30
N SER A 234 -2.12 -20.40 -10.73
CA SER A 234 -1.57 -20.29 -12.08
C SER A 234 -2.28 -21.17 -13.14
N GLY A 235 -3.57 -21.46 -12.93
CA GLY A 235 -4.34 -22.41 -13.74
C GLY A 235 -4.05 -23.86 -13.38
#